data_AF-A0A6H5I761-F1
#
_entry.id   AF-A0A6H5I761-F1
#
_cell.length_a   1.000
_cell.length_b   1.000
_cell.length_c   1.000
_cell.angle_alpha   90.00
_cell.angle_beta   90.00
_cell.angle_gamma   90.00
#
_symmetry.space_group_name_H-M   'P 1'
#
loop_
_entity.id
_entity.type
_entity.pdbx_description
1 polymer ?
#
loop_
_entity_poly.entity_id
_entity_poly.type
_entity_poly.pdbx_seq_one_letter_code
_entity_poly.pdbx_strand_id
1 'polypeptide(L)'
;MSNEGQQDRKNSVHQALINHLKIVHSGQIWMNAITKTWMMKELGEESVREIYRSDPEILREIALARRTRFGNTAVSLLDVCTYPTNKAYRQLQLLNWESIVYNAERFGQFIRIGPTIKGCLTSALVRQFFDENRAKYLKEYF
;
A
#
# COMPACT_ATOMS: atom_id res chain seq x y z
N MET A 1 13.76 12.98 26.32
CA MET A 1 12.59 13.21 25.44
C MET A 1 11.40 13.50 26.35
N SER A 2 10.75 14.65 26.21
CA SER A 2 9.60 15.03 27.04
C SER A 2 8.38 14.14 26.77
N ASN A 3 7.51 13.98 27.76
CA ASN A 3 6.25 13.21 27.63
C ASN A 3 5.35 13.74 26.50
N GLU A 4 5.38 15.04 26.24
CA GLU A 4 4.64 15.68 25.14
C GLU A 4 5.11 15.18 23.76
N GLY A 5 6.42 15.12 23.52
CA GLY A 5 6.96 14.63 22.25
C GLY A 5 6.69 13.14 21.99
N GLN A 6 6.48 12.34 23.04
CA GLN A 6 6.06 10.94 22.90
C GLN A 6 4.57 10.82 22.58
N GLN A 7 3.73 11.67 23.16
CA GLN A 7 2.29 11.66 22.89
C GLN A 7 1.98 12.12 21.46
N ASP A 8 2.64 13.17 20.98
CA ASP A 8 2.48 13.67 19.61
C ASP A 8 2.88 12.63 18.56
N ARG A 9 3.97 11.90 18.83
CA ARG A 9 4.39 10.79 17.98
C ARG A 9 3.34 9.69 17.92
N LYS A 10 2.78 9.28 19.06
CA LYS A 10 1.72 8.25 19.11
C LYS A 10 0.50 8.70 18.30
N ASN A 11 0.07 9.95 18.45
CA ASN A 11 -1.06 10.51 17.71
C ASN A 11 -0.78 10.52 16.19
N SER A 12 0.42 10.89 15.76
CA SER A 12 0.81 10.89 14.34
C SER A 12 0.79 9.48 13.72
N VAL A 13 1.27 8.47 14.46
CA VAL A 13 1.26 7.08 14.01
C VAL A 13 -0.17 6.58 13.92
N HIS A 14 -1.00 6.85 14.94
CA HIS A 14 -2.41 6.48 14.95
C HIS A 14 -3.16 7.06 13.75
N GLN A 15 -2.97 8.34 13.46
CA GLN A 15 -3.58 8.99 12.30
C GLN A 15 -3.10 8.41 10.96
N ALA A 16 -1.80 8.09 10.85
CA ALA A 16 -1.24 7.45 9.67
C ALA A 16 -1.86 6.06 9.43
N LEU A 17 -2.07 5.28 10.49
CA LEU A 17 -2.72 3.97 10.42
C LEU A 17 -4.19 4.08 9.98
N ILE A 18 -4.93 5.06 10.49
CA ILE A 18 -6.31 5.35 10.05
C ILE A 18 -6.33 5.69 8.57
N ASN A 19 -5.46 6.62 8.13
CA ASN A 19 -5.40 7.02 6.72
C ASN A 19 -5.02 5.85 5.81
N HIS A 20 -4.06 5.02 6.22
CA HIS A 20 -3.71 3.81 5.49
C HIS A 20 -4.90 2.86 5.36
N LEU A 21 -5.64 2.63 6.46
CA LEU A 21 -6.82 1.76 6.46
C LEU A 21 -7.95 2.32 5.55
N LYS A 22 -8.16 3.64 5.51
CA LYS A 22 -9.07 4.32 4.56
C LYS A 22 -8.71 4.02 3.12
N ILE A 23 -7.45 4.19 2.77
CA ILE A 23 -6.94 3.98 1.40
C ILE A 23 -7.06 2.50 1.03
N VAL A 24 -6.66 1.61 1.93
CA VAL A 24 -6.71 0.16 1.71
C VAL A 24 -8.13 -0.32 1.48
N HIS A 25 -9.07 0.13 2.31
CA HIS A 25 -10.47 -0.24 2.16
C HIS A 25 -11.08 0.34 0.89
N SER A 26 -10.98 1.66 0.69
CA SER A 26 -11.60 2.36 -0.44
C SER A 26 -11.01 1.93 -1.78
N GLY A 27 -9.70 1.70 -1.81
CA GLY A 27 -8.97 1.25 -3.00
C GLY A 27 -9.06 -0.26 -3.24
N GLN A 28 -9.67 -1.01 -2.32
CA GLN A 28 -9.70 -2.48 -2.32
C GLN A 28 -8.28 -3.09 -2.41
N ILE A 29 -7.31 -2.41 -1.81
CA ILE A 29 -5.92 -2.87 -1.79
C ILE A 29 -5.83 -4.10 -0.90
N TRP A 30 -5.08 -5.09 -1.34
CA TRP A 30 -4.85 -6.29 -0.56
C TRP A 30 -4.08 -5.97 0.72
N MET A 31 -4.58 -6.53 1.82
CA MET A 31 -3.94 -6.47 3.14
C MET A 31 -4.14 -7.82 3.81
N ASN A 32 -3.14 -8.25 4.59
CA ASN A 32 -3.26 -9.46 5.41
C ASN A 32 -4.47 -9.34 6.35
N ALA A 33 -5.30 -10.39 6.40
CA ALA A 33 -6.54 -10.39 7.17
C ALA A 33 -6.31 -10.17 8.67
N ILE A 34 -5.25 -10.75 9.25
CA ILE A 34 -4.91 -10.59 10.66
C ILE A 34 -4.56 -9.14 10.94
N THR A 35 -3.71 -8.52 10.12
CA THR A 35 -3.35 -7.10 10.25
C THR A 35 -4.58 -6.21 10.09
N LYS A 36 -5.42 -6.45 9.09
CA LYS A 36 -6.64 -5.68 8.86
C LYS A 36 -7.59 -5.75 10.06
N THR A 37 -7.86 -6.95 10.57
CA THR A 37 -8.72 -7.16 11.74
C THR A 37 -8.16 -6.47 12.97
N TRP A 38 -6.86 -6.60 13.22
CA TRP A 38 -6.19 -5.91 14.32
C TRP A 38 -6.34 -4.39 14.20
N MET A 39 -6.05 -3.81 13.03
CA MET A 39 -6.20 -2.36 12.82
C MET A 39 -7.64 -1.90 13.01
N MET A 40 -8.62 -2.65 12.52
CA MET A 40 -10.04 -2.32 12.72
C MET A 40 -10.44 -2.34 14.19
N LYS A 41 -9.88 -3.26 14.98
CA LYS A 41 -10.14 -3.36 16.42
C LYS A 41 -9.47 -2.23 17.21
N GLU A 42 -8.18 -2.00 16.98
CA GLU A 42 -7.37 -1.08 17.79
C GLU A 42 -7.62 0.40 17.47
N LEU A 43 -8.02 0.72 16.23
CA LEU A 43 -8.30 2.11 15.83
C LEU A 43 -9.72 2.57 16.22
N GLY A 44 -10.57 1.67 16.75
CA GLY A 44 -11.92 1.95 17.26
C GLY A 44 -13.03 1.97 16.19
N GLU A 45 -14.22 1.45 16.53
CA GLU A 45 -15.36 1.33 15.60
C GLU A 45 -15.88 2.68 15.06
N GLU A 46 -15.75 3.75 15.84
CA GLU A 46 -16.19 5.10 15.46
C GLU A 46 -15.28 5.68 14.37
N SER A 47 -13.96 5.48 14.52
CA SER A 47 -12.97 5.72 13.47
C SER A 47 -13.22 4.85 12.26
N VAL A 48 -13.68 3.61 12.43
CA VAL A 48 -14.03 2.69 11.33
C VAL A 48 -15.25 3.20 10.54
N ARG A 49 -16.28 3.74 11.21
CA ARG A 49 -17.42 4.38 10.53
C ARG A 49 -17.00 5.64 9.77
N GLU A 50 -16.11 6.44 10.31
CA GLU A 50 -15.50 7.58 9.59
C GLU A 50 -14.46 7.18 8.55
N ILE A 51 -13.84 6.00 8.68
CA ILE A 51 -13.02 5.37 7.65
C ILE A 51 -13.86 5.10 6.40
N TYR A 52 -15.13 4.76 6.60
CA TYR A 52 -16.09 4.55 5.52
C TYR A 52 -16.76 5.85 5.02
N ARG A 53 -16.71 6.94 5.80
CA ARG A 53 -17.01 8.27 5.27
C ARG A 53 -15.89 8.65 4.31
N SER A 54 -16.26 8.74 3.04
CA SER A 54 -15.28 8.83 1.96
C SER A 54 -14.60 10.20 1.96
N ASP A 55 -13.29 10.24 2.19
CA ASP A 55 -12.47 11.44 1.92
C ASP A 55 -12.50 11.68 0.40
N PRO A 56 -13.09 12.80 -0.08
CA PRO A 56 -13.27 13.05 -1.50
C PRO A 56 -11.94 13.07 -2.27
N GLU A 57 -10.85 13.51 -1.64
CA GLU A 57 -9.53 13.54 -2.27
C GLU A 57 -8.94 12.14 -2.39
N ILE A 58 -9.12 11.28 -1.38
CA ILE A 58 -8.73 9.87 -1.46
C ILE A 58 -9.52 9.17 -2.59
N LEU A 59 -10.83 9.41 -2.68
CA LEU A 59 -11.64 8.85 -3.76
C LEU A 59 -11.21 9.35 -5.14
N ARG A 60 -10.91 10.64 -5.26
CA ARG A 60 -10.43 11.26 -6.50
C ARG A 60 -9.11 10.64 -6.93
N GLU A 61 -8.15 10.49 -6.02
CA GLU A 61 -6.87 9.85 -6.32
C GLU A 61 -7.04 8.36 -6.65
N ILE A 62 -7.92 7.63 -5.97
CA ILE A 62 -8.24 6.23 -6.30
C ILE A 62 -8.78 6.11 -7.72
N ALA A 63 -9.72 6.97 -8.10
CA ALA A 63 -10.27 7.01 -9.45
C ALA A 63 -9.21 7.38 -10.50
N LEU A 64 -8.25 8.24 -10.16
CA LEU A 64 -7.11 8.56 -11.03
C LEU A 64 -6.15 7.35 -11.15
N ALA A 65 -5.83 6.68 -10.04
CA ALA A 65 -4.95 5.52 -10.02
C ALA A 65 -5.53 4.35 -10.84
N ARG A 66 -6.86 4.13 -10.78
CA ARG A 66 -7.56 3.15 -11.63
C ARG A 66 -7.51 3.48 -13.13
N ARG A 67 -7.37 4.76 -13.48
CA ARG A 67 -7.21 5.19 -14.88
C ARG A 67 -5.76 5.19 -15.34
N THR A 68 -4.81 5.14 -14.41
CA THR A 68 -3.37 5.15 -14.70
C THR A 68 -2.91 3.72 -15.00
N ARG A 69 -2.91 3.39 -16.29
CA ARG A 69 -2.62 2.06 -16.81
C ARG A 69 -1.12 1.82 -17.02
N PHE A 70 -0.73 0.55 -16.98
CA PHE A 70 0.59 0.10 -17.38
C PHE A 70 0.70 0.10 -18.92
N GLY A 71 1.19 1.20 -19.50
CA GLY A 71 1.32 1.33 -20.96
C GLY A 71 0.00 1.09 -21.70
N ASN A 72 0.00 0.18 -22.68
CA ASN A 72 -1.19 -0.19 -23.47
C ASN A 72 -2.03 -1.32 -22.84
N THR A 73 -1.75 -1.73 -21.60
CA THR A 73 -2.48 -2.82 -20.96
C THR A 73 -3.78 -2.33 -20.30
N ALA A 74 -4.71 -3.26 -20.05
CA ALA A 74 -5.94 -2.95 -19.31
C ALA A 74 -5.72 -2.81 -17.79
N VAL A 75 -4.55 -3.20 -17.28
CA VAL A 75 -4.25 -3.23 -15.85
C VAL A 75 -3.78 -1.85 -15.40
N SER A 76 -4.36 -1.35 -14.31
CA SER A 76 -3.93 -0.12 -13.65
C SER A 76 -2.99 -0.37 -12.48
N LEU A 77 -2.31 0.69 -12.05
CA LEU A 77 -1.48 0.69 -10.83
C LEU A 77 -2.23 0.14 -9.62
N LEU A 78 -3.49 0.53 -9.46
CA LEU A 78 -4.29 0.10 -8.33
C LEU A 78 -4.76 -1.35 -8.46
N ASP A 79 -5.03 -1.84 -9.69
CA ASP A 79 -5.48 -3.22 -9.90
C ASP A 79 -4.45 -4.23 -9.40
N VAL A 80 -3.17 -3.97 -9.66
CA VAL A 80 -2.06 -4.81 -9.14
C VAL A 80 -2.11 -4.87 -7.61
N CYS A 81 -2.40 -3.74 -6.96
CA CYS A 81 -2.47 -3.65 -5.51
C CYS A 81 -3.67 -4.38 -4.90
N THR A 82 -4.68 -4.76 -5.68
CA THR A 82 -5.82 -5.56 -5.19
C THR A 82 -5.49 -7.05 -5.04
N TYR A 83 -4.37 -7.50 -5.60
CA TYR A 83 -3.97 -8.90 -5.56
C TYR A 83 -3.14 -9.23 -4.32
N PRO A 84 -3.22 -10.49 -3.83
CA PRO A 84 -2.22 -11.02 -2.89
C PRO A 84 -0.80 -10.86 -3.45
N THR A 85 0.17 -10.64 -2.55
CA THR A 85 1.58 -10.34 -2.88
C THR A 85 2.16 -11.19 -4.02
N ASN A 86 1.99 -12.51 -3.99
CA ASN A 86 2.52 -13.41 -5.02
C ASN A 86 1.87 -13.21 -6.40
N LYS A 87 0.56 -12.92 -6.43
CA LYS A 87 -0.16 -12.64 -7.67
C LYS A 87 0.16 -11.24 -8.18
N ALA A 88 0.29 -10.25 -7.28
CA ALA A 88 0.74 -8.91 -7.62
C ALA A 88 2.12 -8.94 -8.29
N TYR A 89 3.06 -9.72 -7.75
CA TYR A 89 4.38 -9.90 -8.36
C TYR A 89 4.31 -10.47 -9.78
N ARG A 90 3.56 -11.56 -9.98
CA ARG A 90 3.38 -12.14 -11.32
C ARG A 90 2.81 -11.15 -12.33
N GLN A 91 1.86 -10.30 -11.90
CA GLN A 91 1.34 -9.23 -12.76
C GLN A 91 2.43 -8.21 -13.08
N LEU A 92 3.21 -7.78 -12.09
CA LEU A 92 4.29 -6.82 -12.32
C LEU A 92 5.31 -7.31 -13.34
N GLN A 93 5.70 -8.59 -13.29
CA GLN A 93 6.61 -9.19 -14.27
C GLN A 93 6.11 -9.06 -15.72
N LEU A 94 4.79 -9.15 -15.93
CA LEU A 94 4.17 -9.04 -17.26
C LEU A 94 4.04 -7.58 -17.74
N LEU A 95 4.15 -6.60 -16.84
CA LEU A 95 3.75 -5.21 -17.09
C LEU A 95 4.93 -4.23 -17.26
N ASN A 96 6.17 -4.72 -17.41
CA ASN A 96 7.39 -3.90 -17.44
C ASN A 96 7.42 -2.89 -16.27
N TRP A 97 7.27 -3.42 -15.05
CA TRP A 97 7.10 -2.66 -13.82
C TRP A 97 8.24 -1.66 -13.55
N GLU A 98 9.46 -1.93 -14.04
CA GLU A 98 10.65 -1.09 -13.85
C GLU A 98 10.40 0.35 -14.32
N SER A 99 9.79 0.49 -15.51
CA SER A 99 9.45 1.80 -16.10
C SER A 99 8.53 2.67 -15.25
N ILE A 100 7.85 2.05 -14.26
CA ILE A 100 6.85 2.71 -13.43
C ILE A 100 7.35 2.87 -12.00
N VAL A 101 7.98 1.85 -11.43
CA VAL A 101 8.49 1.92 -10.05
C VAL A 101 9.71 2.84 -9.95
N TYR A 102 10.57 2.88 -10.97
CA TYR A 102 11.73 3.79 -10.98
C TYR A 102 11.37 5.25 -11.30
N ASN A 103 10.23 5.50 -11.92
CA ASN A 103 9.78 6.86 -12.20
C ASN A 103 9.01 7.43 -10.99
N ALA A 104 9.76 8.01 -10.05
CA ALA A 104 9.20 8.61 -8.84
C ALA A 104 8.18 9.73 -9.14
N GLU A 105 8.34 10.45 -10.24
CA GLU A 105 7.44 11.54 -10.66
C GLU A 105 6.03 11.03 -10.97
N ARG A 106 5.90 9.79 -11.47
CA ARG A 106 4.58 9.17 -11.72
C ARG A 106 3.75 8.97 -10.46
N PHE A 107 4.39 8.91 -9.29
CA PHE A 107 3.71 8.86 -8.00
C PHE A 107 3.43 10.25 -7.42
N GLY A 108 4.06 11.31 -7.94
CA GLY A 108 3.90 12.69 -7.46
C GLY A 108 2.47 13.24 -7.62
N GLN A 109 1.69 12.69 -8.56
CA GLN A 109 0.27 13.02 -8.73
C GLN A 109 -0.67 12.38 -7.67
N PHE A 110 -0.16 11.45 -6.85
CA PHE A 110 -0.91 10.73 -5.82
C PHE A 110 -0.39 11.12 -4.43
N ILE A 111 -0.77 12.29 -3.94
CA ILE A 111 -0.25 12.84 -2.69
C ILE A 111 -0.67 11.96 -1.51
N ARG A 112 -1.94 11.54 -1.48
CA ARG A 112 -2.51 10.79 -0.35
C ARG A 112 -2.30 9.29 -0.48
N ILE A 113 -2.51 8.73 -1.68
CA ILE A 113 -2.50 7.28 -1.88
C ILE A 113 -1.19 6.74 -2.47
N GLY A 114 -0.36 7.62 -3.05
CA GLY A 114 0.89 7.25 -3.71
C GLY A 114 1.83 6.44 -2.83
N PRO A 115 2.07 6.83 -1.56
CA PRO A 115 2.88 6.04 -0.63
C PRO A 115 2.33 4.61 -0.42
N THR A 116 1.01 4.45 -0.31
CA THR A 116 0.36 3.15 -0.11
C THR A 116 0.50 2.26 -1.36
N ILE A 117 0.25 2.82 -2.55
CA ILE A 117 0.44 2.08 -3.82
C ILE A 117 1.91 1.67 -3.95
N LYS A 118 2.86 2.61 -3.78
CA LYS A 118 4.30 2.34 -3.87
C LYS A 118 4.72 1.26 -2.89
N GLY A 119 4.25 1.31 -1.65
CA GLY A 119 4.51 0.29 -0.63
C GLY A 119 3.99 -1.09 -1.03
N CYS A 120 2.79 -1.17 -1.61
CA CYS A 120 2.22 -2.42 -2.09
C CYS A 120 3.06 -3.04 -3.22
N LEU A 121 3.43 -2.24 -4.23
CA LEU A 121 4.28 -2.72 -5.34
C LEU A 121 5.66 -3.16 -4.84
N THR A 122 6.28 -2.35 -3.98
CA THR A 122 7.60 -2.64 -3.41
C THR A 122 7.56 -3.93 -2.58
N SER A 123 6.51 -4.13 -1.78
CA SER A 123 6.34 -5.36 -0.99
C SER A 123 6.26 -6.61 -1.86
N ALA A 124 5.54 -6.54 -2.98
CA ALA A 124 5.47 -7.64 -3.96
C ALA A 124 6.85 -7.96 -4.57
N LEU A 125 7.62 -6.94 -4.94
CA LEU A 125 8.96 -7.10 -5.52
C LEU A 125 9.96 -7.64 -4.49
N VAL A 126 9.99 -7.07 -3.29
CA VAL A 126 10.89 -7.48 -2.20
C VAL A 126 10.62 -8.92 -1.80
N ARG A 127 9.35 -9.33 -1.70
CA ARG A 127 9.00 -10.69 -1.32
C ARG A 127 9.61 -11.71 -2.27
N GLN A 128 9.50 -11.48 -3.57
CA GLN A 128 10.12 -12.36 -4.55
C GLN A 128 11.65 -12.36 -4.40
N PHE A 129 12.28 -11.20 -4.30
CA PHE A 129 13.73 -11.12 -4.16
C PHE A 129 14.24 -11.99 -3.00
N PHE A 130 13.54 -11.94 -1.86
CA PHE A 130 13.83 -12.83 -0.74
C PHE A 130 13.52 -14.30 -1.03
N ASP A 131 12.39 -14.62 -1.66
CA ASP A 131 12.01 -16.01 -1.95
C ASP A 131 13.00 -16.68 -2.93
N GLU A 132 13.52 -15.95 -3.93
CA GLU A 132 14.54 -16.43 -4.89
C GLU A 132 15.92 -16.59 -4.25
N ASN A 133 16.29 -15.69 -3.33
CA ASN A 133 17.59 -15.71 -2.65
C ASN A 133 17.54 -16.43 -1.30
N ARG A 134 16.41 -17.04 -0.94
CA ARG A 134 16.16 -17.59 0.40
C ARG A 134 17.22 -18.60 0.83
N ALA A 135 17.61 -19.49 -0.07
CA ALA A 135 18.62 -20.51 0.19
C ALA A 135 20.04 -19.93 0.37
N LYS A 136 20.32 -18.78 -0.26
CA LYS A 136 21.58 -18.05 -0.09
C LYS A 136 21.60 -17.33 1.25
N TYR A 137 20.53 -16.61 1.59
CA TYR A 137 20.39 -15.90 2.87
C TYR A 137 20.41 -16.83 4.08
N LEU A 138 19.74 -17.97 4.01
CA LEU A 138 19.74 -18.96 5.10
C LEU A 138 21.10 -19.61 5.32
N LYS A 139 22.02 -19.58 4.34
CA LYS A 139 23.40 -20.07 4.52
C LYS A 139 24.38 -19.01 5.02
N GLU A 140 24.05 -17.73 4.81
CA GLU A 140 24.95 -16.60 5.04
C GLU A 140 24.69 -15.94 6.40
N TYR A 141 23.48 -16.09 6.96
CA TYR A 141 23.05 -15.43 8.19
C TYR A 141 22.49 -16.36 9.27
N PHE A 142 22.39 -17.67 9.00
CA PHE A 142 21.93 -18.71 9.93
C PHE A 142 22.76 -19.99 9.74
#